data_AF-A0A956PJC6-F1
#
_entry.id   AF-A0A956PJC6-F1
#
_cell.length_a   1.000
_cell.length_b   1.000
_cell.length_c   1.000
_cell.angle_alpha   90.00
_cell.angle_beta   90.00
_cell.angle_gamma   90.00
#
_symmetry.space_group_name_H-M   'P 1'
#
loop_
_entity.id
_entity.type
_entity.pdbx_description
1 polymer ?
#
loop_
_entity_poly.entity_id
_entity_poly.type
_entity_poly.pdbx_seq_one_letter_code
_entity_poly.pdbx_strand_id
1 'polypeptide(L)'
;MSTLALENQPDTTWETVIGLEVHVELHTETKLFCSCPNRFGEEPNTLVCPVCLGMPGTLPSLNRRAVELHLRAARSLGCKIQTFSKFDRKNYFYPDIPKNFQTSQFDLPLAYKGWLELSPGRVIG
;
A
#
# COMPACT_ATOMS: atom_id res chain seq x y z
N MET A 1 -28.57 42.44 -2.22
CA MET A 1 -27.42 41.68 -2.76
C MET A 1 -27.56 40.27 -2.25
N SER A 2 -27.82 39.35 -3.18
CA SER A 2 -28.33 38.01 -2.95
C SER A 2 -27.35 37.13 -2.17
N THR A 3 -27.85 36.56 -1.08
CA THR A 3 -27.39 35.28 -0.53
C THR A 3 -27.38 34.23 -1.63
N LEU A 4 -26.20 33.90 -2.15
CA LEU A 4 -25.97 32.66 -2.89
C LEU A 4 -25.90 31.53 -1.87
N ALA A 5 -27.07 31.11 -1.38
CA ALA A 5 -27.22 29.77 -0.83
C ALA A 5 -26.98 28.80 -1.99
N LEU A 6 -25.96 27.97 -1.88
CA LEU A 6 -25.76 26.83 -2.78
C LEU A 6 -26.88 25.82 -2.49
N GLU A 7 -28.03 26.03 -3.13
CA GLU A 7 -29.10 25.06 -3.30
C GLU A 7 -28.58 23.94 -4.20
N ASN A 8 -28.19 22.81 -3.62
CA ASN A 8 -28.07 21.51 -4.31
C ASN A 8 -27.98 20.41 -3.23
N GLN A 9 -29.07 20.18 -2.51
CA GLN A 9 -29.26 18.92 -1.80
C GLN A 9 -30.23 18.05 -2.62
N PRO A 10 -29.78 16.92 -3.19
CA PRO A 10 -30.71 15.98 -3.79
C PRO A 10 -31.55 15.33 -2.68
N ASP A 11 -32.87 15.41 -2.83
CA ASP A 11 -33.85 14.74 -1.98
C ASP A 11 -33.77 13.23 -2.22
N THR A 12 -32.92 12.54 -1.47
CA THR A 12 -32.70 11.09 -1.63
C THR A 12 -32.92 10.36 -0.32
N THR A 13 -33.84 9.39 -0.32
CA THR A 13 -34.13 8.44 0.76
C THR A 13 -33.03 7.40 1.02
N TRP A 14 -31.83 7.61 0.49
CA TRP A 14 -30.72 6.65 0.50
C TRP A 14 -29.38 7.33 0.79
N GLU A 15 -28.49 6.61 1.46
CA GLU A 15 -27.11 7.04 1.74
C GLU A 15 -26.11 6.20 0.93
N THR A 16 -25.21 6.85 0.20
CA THR A 16 -24.12 6.17 -0.53
C THR A 16 -22.86 6.13 0.33
N VAL A 17 -22.35 4.92 0.59
CA VAL A 17 -21.12 4.70 1.38
C VAL A 17 -20.02 4.16 0.47
N ILE A 18 -18.86 4.83 0.46
CA ILE A 18 -17.71 4.49 -0.40
C ILE A 18 -16.47 4.26 0.46
N GLY A 19 -15.76 3.17 0.20
CA GLY A 19 -14.42 2.89 0.71
C GLY A 19 -13.42 2.78 -0.45
N LEU A 20 -12.19 3.25 -0.22
CA LEU A 20 -11.12 3.20 -1.22
C LEU A 20 -9.98 2.30 -0.73
N GLU A 21 -9.50 1.43 -1.62
CA GLU A 21 -8.25 0.69 -1.43
C GLU A 21 -7.21 1.29 -2.38
N VAL A 22 -6.10 1.78 -1.82
CA VAL A 22 -5.07 2.50 -2.58
C VAL A 22 -3.75 1.76 -2.45
N HIS A 23 -3.18 1.36 -3.59
CA HIS A 23 -1.83 0.82 -3.68
C HIS A 23 -0.86 1.91 -4.15
N VAL A 24 0.26 2.07 -3.45
CA VAL A 24 1.30 3.04 -3.78
C VAL A 24 2.63 2.31 -3.90
N GLU A 25 3.35 2.55 -4.99
CA GLU A 25 4.69 2.03 -5.14
C GLU A 25 5.71 2.92 -4.41
N LEU A 26 6.51 2.32 -3.54
CA LEU A 26 7.55 3.02 -2.83
C LEU A 26 8.76 3.23 -3.75
N HIS A 27 9.23 4.47 -3.83
CA HIS A 27 10.42 4.81 -4.60
C HIS A 27 11.71 4.37 -3.88
N THR A 28 12.03 3.08 -3.98
CA THR A 28 13.25 2.46 -3.46
C THR A 28 14.21 2.11 -4.59
N GLU A 29 15.51 1.99 -4.31
CA GLU A 29 16.50 1.59 -5.31
C GLU A 29 16.41 0.10 -5.64
N THR A 30 16.10 -0.73 -4.64
CA THR A 30 15.95 -2.19 -4.77
C THR A 30 14.53 -2.64 -4.41
N LYS A 31 14.16 -3.84 -4.85
CA LYS A 31 12.86 -4.46 -4.55
C LYS A 31 12.68 -4.69 -3.04
N LEU A 32 11.44 -5.00 -2.64
CA LEU A 32 11.07 -5.13 -1.23
C LEU A 32 11.76 -6.29 -0.50
N PHE A 33 12.02 -7.41 -1.20
CA PHE A 33 12.50 -8.65 -0.59
C PHE A 33 13.77 -9.22 -1.24
N CYS A 34 14.40 -8.51 -2.17
CA CYS A 34 15.65 -8.92 -2.82
C CYS A 34 16.42 -7.70 -3.36
N SER A 35 17.67 -7.92 -3.77
CA SER A 35 18.57 -6.83 -4.21
C SER A 35 18.43 -6.41 -5.68
N CYS A 36 17.41 -6.91 -6.41
CA CYS A 36 17.16 -6.44 -7.78
C CYS A 36 16.78 -4.95 -7.79
N PRO A 37 17.13 -4.18 -8.83
CA PRO A 37 16.67 -2.81 -8.99
C PRO A 37 15.14 -2.70 -9.02
N ASN A 38 14.60 -1.61 -8.45
CA ASN A 38 13.19 -1.23 -8.56
C ASN A 38 13.04 0.00 -9.47
N ARG A 39 13.04 -0.23 -10.78
CA ARG A 39 12.89 0.82 -11.80
C ARG A 39 12.10 0.31 -13.00
N PHE A 40 11.50 1.24 -13.72
CA PHE A 40 10.64 0.97 -14.88
C PHE A 40 11.38 1.12 -16.21
N GLY A 41 10.82 0.51 -17.26
CA GLY A 41 11.24 0.74 -18.65
C GLY A 41 12.35 -0.18 -19.17
N GLU A 42 12.74 -1.20 -18.41
CA GLU A 42 13.75 -2.19 -18.84
C GLU A 42 13.11 -3.32 -19.66
N GLU A 43 13.95 -4.05 -20.39
CA GLU A 43 13.53 -5.23 -21.15
C GLU A 43 12.91 -6.32 -20.24
N PRO A 44 11.94 -7.11 -20.76
CA PRO A 44 11.27 -8.15 -19.98
C PRO A 44 12.25 -9.11 -19.30
N ASN A 45 11.99 -9.42 -18.03
CA ASN A 45 12.74 -10.39 -17.23
C ASN A 45 14.24 -10.09 -17.09
N THR A 46 14.68 -8.83 -17.22
CA THR A 46 16.08 -8.43 -16.97
C THR A 46 16.34 -8.02 -15.53
N LEU A 47 15.36 -7.37 -14.87
CA LEU A 47 15.44 -6.97 -13.47
C LEU A 47 14.96 -8.07 -12.52
N VAL A 48 15.48 -9.29 -12.63
CA VAL A 48 15.03 -10.45 -11.85
C VAL A 48 16.18 -11.22 -11.20
N CYS A 49 15.87 -12.02 -10.19
CA CYS A 49 16.78 -12.95 -9.53
C CYS A 49 15.99 -14.16 -9.00
N PRO A 50 16.67 -15.23 -8.54
CA PRO A 50 16.00 -16.42 -8.01
C PRO A 50 14.93 -16.13 -6.94
N VAL A 51 15.16 -15.13 -6.07
CA VAL A 51 14.23 -14.76 -4.98
C VAL A 51 12.91 -14.20 -5.54
N CYS A 52 12.98 -13.22 -6.44
CA CYS A 52 11.75 -12.63 -6.98
C CYS A 52 11.07 -13.56 -7.98
N LEU A 53 11.82 -14.46 -8.63
CA LEU A 53 11.31 -15.56 -9.46
C LEU A 53 10.75 -16.74 -8.66
N GLY A 54 10.79 -16.70 -7.32
CA GLY A 54 10.24 -17.77 -6.49
C GLY A 54 10.92 -19.13 -6.67
N MET A 55 12.21 -19.15 -7.04
CA MET A 55 12.93 -20.39 -7.26
C MET A 55 13.09 -21.19 -5.96
N PRO A 56 13.10 -22.54 -6.02
CA PRO A 56 13.29 -23.39 -4.86
C PRO A 56 14.55 -23.04 -4.05
N GLY A 57 14.44 -23.07 -2.72
CA GLY A 57 15.56 -22.82 -1.81
C GLY A 57 15.87 -21.33 -1.53
N THR A 58 15.15 -20.40 -2.15
CA THR A 58 15.36 -18.96 -1.94
C THR A 58 14.60 -18.43 -0.71
N LEU A 59 15.14 -17.38 -0.08
CA LEU A 59 14.54 -16.71 1.08
C LEU A 59 14.46 -15.19 0.85
N PRO A 60 13.41 -14.51 1.34
CA PRO A 60 13.27 -13.06 1.24
C PRO A 60 14.16 -12.33 2.25
N SER A 61 14.66 -11.15 1.88
CA SER A 61 15.35 -10.22 2.79
C SER A 61 14.72 -8.83 2.68
N LEU A 62 14.15 -8.35 3.79
CA LEU A 62 13.35 -7.12 3.82
C LEU A 62 14.20 -5.87 3.56
N ASN A 63 13.72 -5.02 2.66
CA ASN A 63 14.32 -3.73 2.37
C ASN A 63 14.06 -2.72 3.50
N ARG A 64 15.13 -2.31 4.21
CA ARG A 64 15.08 -1.31 5.28
C ARG A 64 14.49 0.02 4.81
N ARG A 65 14.86 0.49 3.62
CA ARG A 65 14.40 1.77 3.09
C ARG A 65 12.90 1.76 2.81
N ALA A 66 12.35 0.62 2.38
CA ALA A 66 10.91 0.46 2.20
C ALA A 66 10.15 0.62 3.53
N VAL A 67 10.67 0.06 4.62
CA VAL A 67 10.09 0.22 5.96
C VAL A 67 10.13 1.69 6.41
N GLU A 68 11.24 2.38 6.21
CA GLU A 68 11.38 3.81 6.54
C GLU A 68 10.38 4.69 5.78
N LEU A 69 10.19 4.44 4.48
CA LEU A 69 9.23 5.16 3.65
C LEU A 69 7.79 4.88 4.09
N HIS A 70 7.47 3.63 4.41
CA HIS A 70 6.16 3.26 4.95
C HIS A 70 5.90 4.01 6.27
N LEU A 71 6.83 3.99 7.22
CA LEU A 71 6.69 4.72 8.49
C LEU A 71 6.50 6.22 8.28
N ARG A 72 7.22 6.81 7.31
CA ARG A 72 7.06 8.23 6.96
C ARG A 72 5.65 8.51 6.44
N ALA A 73 5.15 7.71 5.49
CA ALA A 73 3.81 7.84 4.96
C ALA A 73 2.74 7.66 6.06
N ALA A 74 2.89 6.63 6.90
CA ALA A 74 2.00 6.38 8.02
C ALA A 74 1.97 7.56 9.00
N ARG A 75 3.14 8.14 9.33
CA ARG A 75 3.21 9.31 10.22
C ARG A 75 2.57 10.55 9.59
N SER A 76 2.73 10.77 8.29
CA SER A 76 2.06 11.88 7.59
C SER A 76 0.54 11.73 7.52
N LEU A 77 0.04 10.49 7.51
CA LEU A 77 -1.38 10.16 7.55
C LEU A 77 -1.93 10.06 8.98
N GLY A 78 -1.18 10.51 10.00
CA GLY A 78 -1.62 10.48 11.40
C GLY A 78 -1.84 9.09 11.99
N CYS A 79 -1.33 8.02 11.35
CA CYS A 79 -1.54 6.65 11.80
C CYS A 79 -0.86 6.36 13.15
N LYS A 80 -1.43 5.39 13.87
CA LYS A 80 -0.75 4.72 15.00
C LYS A 80 0.21 3.68 14.45
N ILE A 81 1.45 3.69 14.95
CA ILE A 81 2.50 2.73 14.55
C ILE A 81 2.49 1.57 15.53
N GLN A 82 2.51 0.34 15.03
CA GLN A 82 2.66 -0.85 15.87
C GLN A 82 4.10 -0.97 16.38
N THR A 83 4.27 -1.37 17.64
CA THR A 83 5.58 -1.74 18.19
C THR A 83 6.06 -3.10 17.69
N PHE A 84 5.13 -3.95 17.30
CA PHE A 84 5.38 -5.24 16.68
C PHE A 84 4.49 -5.42 15.46
N SER A 85 5.12 -5.79 14.35
CA SER A 85 4.44 -6.02 13.07
C SER A 85 5.10 -7.21 12.39
N LYS A 86 4.31 -7.95 11.61
CA LYS A 86 4.78 -9.15 10.89
C LYS A 86 4.34 -9.12 9.44
N PHE A 87 5.02 -9.92 8.63
CA PHE A 87 4.59 -10.24 7.27
C PHE A 87 3.91 -11.61 7.25
N ASP A 88 2.92 -11.73 6.38
CA ASP A 88 2.06 -12.89 6.19
C ASP A 88 2.05 -13.32 4.72
N ARG A 89 1.63 -14.55 4.47
CA ARG A 89 1.47 -15.08 3.10
C ARG A 89 0.00 -15.04 2.72
N LYS A 90 -0.35 -14.21 1.74
CA LYS A 90 -1.64 -14.24 1.06
C LYS A 90 -1.54 -15.24 -0.10
N ASN A 91 -2.02 -16.47 0.11
CA ASN A 91 -1.87 -17.57 -0.84
C ASN A 91 -2.93 -17.52 -1.94
N TYR A 92 -2.49 -17.50 -3.20
CA TYR A 92 -3.35 -17.61 -4.40
C TYR A 92 -2.49 -17.90 -5.63
N PHE A 93 -3.09 -18.58 -6.60
CA PHE A 93 -2.41 -18.99 -7.83
C PHE A 93 -2.72 -18.01 -8.94
N TYR A 94 -1.68 -17.39 -9.49
CA TYR A 94 -1.78 -16.57 -10.69
C TYR A 94 -0.41 -16.52 -11.39
N PRO A 95 -0.35 -16.49 -12.73
CA PRO A 95 0.92 -16.59 -13.46
C PRO A 95 1.96 -15.50 -13.15
N ASP A 96 1.54 -14.31 -12.69
CA ASP A 96 2.45 -13.23 -12.29
C ASP A 96 3.00 -13.35 -10.86
N ILE A 97 2.55 -14.36 -10.09
CA ILE A 97 2.98 -14.62 -8.72
C ILE A 97 3.75 -15.93 -8.65
N PRO A 98 5.07 -15.89 -8.87
CA PRO A 98 5.86 -17.11 -9.02
C PRO A 98 5.94 -17.95 -7.73
N LYS A 99 5.63 -17.37 -6.57
CA LYS A 99 5.66 -18.05 -5.27
C LYS A 99 4.34 -18.70 -4.87
N ASN A 100 3.26 -18.51 -5.64
CA ASN A 100 1.87 -18.87 -5.27
C ASN A 100 1.37 -18.23 -3.96
N PHE A 101 2.07 -17.19 -3.49
CA PHE A 101 1.62 -16.30 -2.45
C PHE A 101 2.26 -14.92 -2.61
N GLN A 102 1.51 -13.90 -2.22
CA GLN A 102 2.02 -12.55 -2.02
C GLN A 102 2.41 -12.39 -0.56
N THR A 103 3.63 -11.92 -0.30
CA THR A 103 4.03 -11.49 1.04
C THR A 103 3.39 -10.13 1.33
N SER A 104 2.51 -10.08 2.32
CA SER A 104 1.74 -8.89 2.72
C SER A 104 1.68 -8.79 4.25
N GLN A 105 0.76 -8.01 4.81
CA GLN A 105 0.48 -7.96 6.25
C GLN A 105 -1.02 -8.15 6.46
N PHE A 106 -1.42 -8.96 7.44
CA PHE A 106 -2.83 -9.21 7.73
C PHE A 106 -3.27 -8.56 9.05
N ASP A 107 -3.19 -9.29 10.17
CA ASP A 107 -3.68 -8.90 11.49
C ASP A 107 -2.78 -7.89 12.23
N LEU A 108 -1.50 -7.82 11.88
CA LEU A 108 -0.53 -6.92 12.53
C LEU A 108 0.18 -6.02 11.50
N PRO A 109 -0.56 -5.12 10.82
CA PRO A 109 0.01 -4.18 9.86
C PRO A 109 0.96 -3.20 10.55
N LEU A 110 1.89 -2.61 9.79
CA LEU A 110 2.87 -1.66 10.36
C LEU A 110 2.22 -0.45 11.04
N ALA A 111 1.12 0.04 10.45
CA ALA A 111 0.39 1.21 10.92
C ALA A 111 -1.11 1.07 10.68
N TYR A 112 -1.92 1.73 11.52
CA TYR A 112 -3.38 1.65 11.48
C TYR A 112 -4.04 2.91 12.06
N LYS A 113 -5.35 3.10 11.80
CA LYS A 113 -6.16 4.23 12.31
C LYS A 113 -5.55 5.60 11.97
N GLY A 114 -5.29 5.82 10.67
CA GLY A 114 -4.91 7.13 10.14
C GLY A 114 -6.12 8.03 9.91
N TRP A 115 -5.87 9.18 9.29
CA TRP A 115 -6.92 10.05 8.78
C TRP A 115 -6.35 11.03 7.74
N LEU A 116 -7.24 11.58 6.93
CA LEU A 116 -6.99 12.64 5.96
C LEU A 116 -8.08 13.71 6.06
N GLU A 117 -7.68 14.97 6.08
CA GLU A 117 -8.60 16.10 5.94
C GLU A 117 -8.66 16.53 4.47
N LEU A 118 -9.85 16.50 3.90
CA LEU A 118 -10.16 17.01 2.57
C LEU A 118 -10.70 18.43 2.68
N SER A 119 -10.27 19.32 1.79
CA SER A 119 -10.89 20.65 1.68
C SER A 119 -12.36 20.51 1.28
N PRO A 120 -13.33 21.18 1.96
CA PRO A 120 -13.15 22.29 2.91
C PRO A 120 -13.20 21.93 4.42
N GLY A 121 -12.63 20.80 4.85
CA GLY A 121 -12.48 20.39 6.26
C GLY A 121 -13.09 19.03 6.62
N ARG A 122 -13.44 18.20 5.63
CA ARG A 122 -14.02 16.88 5.85
C ARG A 122 -12.93 15.87 6.21
N VAL A 123 -13.07 15.19 7.34
CA VAL A 123 -12.12 14.15 7.77
C VAL A 123 -12.57 12.76 7.32
N ILE A 124 -11.65 11.97 6.76
CA ILE A 124 -11.81 10.56 6.39
C ILE A 124 -10.76 9.75 7.16
N GLY A 125 -11.15 8.62 7.75
CA GLY A 125 -10.27 7.71 8.50
C GLY A 125 -9.62 6.63 7.65
#